data_AF-T1ASY8-F1
#
_entry.id   AF-T1ASY8-F1
#
_cell.length_a   1.000
_cell.length_b   1.000
_cell.length_c   1.000
_cell.angle_alpha   90.00
_cell.angle_beta   90.00
_cell.angle_gamma   90.00
#
_symmetry.space_group_name_H-M   'P 1'
#
loop_
_entity.id
_entity.type
_entity.pdbx_description
1 polymer ?
#
loop_
_entity_poly.entity_id
_entity_poly.type
_entity_poly.pdbx_seq_one_letter_code
_entity_poly.pdbx_strand_id
1 'polypeptide(L)'
;LPTLGLALDVVEVAHDSGQAIARVAHTFFDLGAALELDWMRTRIEELPVESRWHAQARGALRDELAHQHRQLAVQVLGSGLGVEAWLGRDDVGLRYTLTMLGEIRALPLDYPIASVAVRRLAQLAQAGVA
;
A
#
# COMPACT_ATOMS: atom_id res chain seq x y z
N LEU A 1 -8.82 5.94 16.19
CA LEU A 1 -8.89 4.48 16.03
C LEU A 1 -8.47 4.11 14.62
N PRO A 2 -7.16 4.11 14.30
CA PRO A 2 -6.66 3.76 12.95
C PRO A 2 -7.01 2.32 12.54
N THR A 3 -7.23 1.43 13.51
CA THR A 3 -7.58 0.02 13.28
C THR A 3 -8.96 -0.23 12.66
N LEU A 4 -9.92 0.71 12.80
CA LEU A 4 -11.25 0.55 12.19
C LEU A 4 -11.21 0.69 10.67
N GLY A 5 -10.32 1.53 10.13
CA GLY A 5 -10.14 1.68 8.68
C GLY A 5 -9.61 0.40 8.05
N LEU A 6 -8.58 -0.20 8.66
CA LEU A 6 -7.97 -1.45 8.17
C LEU A 6 -8.94 -2.63 8.19
N ALA A 7 -9.85 -2.69 9.17
CA ALA A 7 -10.88 -3.72 9.21
C ALA A 7 -11.87 -3.61 8.03
N LEU A 8 -12.24 -2.38 7.66
CA LEU A 8 -13.08 -2.14 6.48
C LEU A 8 -12.33 -2.50 5.19
N ASP A 9 -11.03 -2.17 5.11
CA ASP A 9 -10.20 -2.51 3.96
C ASP A 9 -10.14 -4.03 3.73
N VAL A 10 -9.96 -4.82 4.80
CA VAL A 10 -9.97 -6.28 4.74
C VAL A 10 -11.32 -6.83 4.27
N VAL A 11 -12.43 -6.23 4.73
CA VAL A 11 -13.78 -6.64 4.29
C VAL A 11 -14.00 -6.31 2.81
N GLU A 12 -13.57 -5.14 2.35
CA GLU A 12 -13.64 -4.75 0.93
C GLU A 12 -12.84 -5.72 0.05
N VAL A 13 -11.60 -6.04 0.44
CA VAL A 13 -10.78 -7.02 -0.29
C VAL A 13 -11.41 -8.42 -0.26
N ALA A 14 -12.01 -8.83 0.85
CA ALA A 14 -12.69 -10.12 0.93
C ALA A 14 -13.91 -10.19 0.02
N HIS A 15 -14.67 -9.10 -0.08
CA HIS A 15 -15.77 -8.96 -1.02
C HIS A 15 -15.27 -9.05 -2.47
N ASP A 16 -14.27 -8.26 -2.83
CA ASP A 16 -13.76 -8.16 -4.21
C ASP A 16 -13.07 -9.44 -4.70
N SER A 17 -12.33 -10.11 -3.81
CA SER A 17 -11.58 -11.34 -4.14
C SER A 17 -12.41 -12.63 -4.01
N GLY A 18 -13.57 -12.57 -3.34
CA GLY A 18 -14.38 -13.74 -2.99
C GLY A 18 -13.70 -14.73 -2.04
N GLN A 19 -12.61 -14.33 -1.37
CA GLN A 19 -11.83 -15.17 -0.48
C GLN A 19 -12.31 -15.07 0.98
N ALA A 20 -12.01 -16.09 1.78
CA ALA A 20 -12.34 -16.09 3.20
C ALA A 20 -11.62 -14.95 3.95
N ILE A 21 -12.36 -14.20 4.79
CA ILE A 21 -11.86 -13.04 5.55
C ILE A 21 -10.55 -13.35 6.29
N ALA A 22 -10.42 -14.53 6.91
CA ALA A 22 -9.21 -14.90 7.65
C ALA A 22 -7.97 -14.97 6.74
N ARG A 23 -8.12 -15.52 5.52
CA ARG A 23 -7.06 -15.58 4.51
C ARG A 23 -6.70 -14.18 4.03
N VAL A 24 -7.73 -13.36 3.76
CA VAL A 24 -7.56 -11.99 3.30
C VAL A 24 -6.83 -11.15 4.35
N ALA A 25 -7.23 -11.24 5.62
CA ALA A 25 -6.58 -10.54 6.71
C ALA A 25 -5.10 -10.90 6.81
N HIS A 26 -4.76 -12.19 6.77
CA HIS A 26 -3.37 -12.65 6.79
C HIS A 26 -2.56 -12.06 5.63
N THR A 27 -3.05 -12.22 4.38
CA THR A 27 -2.38 -11.64 3.21
C THR A 27 -2.26 -10.12 3.29
N PHE A 28 -3.31 -9.43 3.73
CA PHE A 28 -3.35 -7.98 3.80
C PHE A 28 -2.33 -7.44 4.81
N PHE A 29 -2.28 -7.98 6.03
CA PHE A 29 -1.34 -7.54 7.05
C PHE A 29 0.10 -7.95 6.73
N ASP A 30 0.33 -9.16 6.24
CA ASP A 30 1.67 -9.62 5.83
C ASP A 30 2.23 -8.77 4.69
N LEU A 31 1.39 -8.42 3.70
CA LEU A 31 1.78 -7.53 2.61
C LEU A 31 2.07 -6.12 3.13
N GLY A 32 1.23 -5.60 4.01
CA GLY A 32 1.41 -4.29 4.63
C GLY A 32 2.72 -4.20 5.42
N ALA A 33 3.05 -5.26 6.16
CA ALA A 33 4.31 -5.37 6.89
C ALA A 33 5.51 -5.48 5.94
N ALA A 34 5.44 -6.33 4.91
CA ALA A 34 6.54 -6.55 3.98
C ALA A 34 6.86 -5.31 3.12
N LEU A 35 5.85 -4.51 2.79
CA LEU A 35 6.00 -3.24 2.06
C LEU A 35 6.16 -2.02 2.99
N GLU A 36 6.11 -2.21 4.30
CA GLU A 36 6.27 -1.16 5.32
C GLU A 36 5.24 -0.02 5.15
N LEU A 37 4.01 -0.39 4.80
CA LEU A 37 2.94 0.57 4.51
C LEU A 37 2.47 1.32 5.76
N ASP A 38 2.59 0.70 6.94
CA ASP A 38 2.26 1.38 8.20
C ASP A 38 3.28 2.46 8.53
N TRP A 39 4.57 2.23 8.27
CA TRP A 39 5.57 3.30 8.35
C TRP A 39 5.21 4.45 7.41
N MET A 40 4.89 4.14 6.13
CA MET A 40 4.52 5.16 5.15
C MET A 40 3.30 5.97 5.60
N ARG A 41 2.27 5.28 6.11
CA ARG A 41 1.05 5.90 6.64
C ARG A 41 1.35 6.86 7.79
N THR A 42 2.15 6.43 8.76
CA THR A 42 2.58 7.28 9.88
C THR A 42 3.34 8.50 9.39
N ARG A 43 4.28 8.34 8.46
CA ARG A 43 5.04 9.47 7.90
C ARG A 43 4.16 10.45 7.12
N ILE A 44 3.15 9.95 6.39
CA ILE A 44 2.16 10.81 5.73
C ILE A 44 1.35 11.58 6.77
N GLU A 45 0.91 10.94 7.86
CA GLU A 45 0.18 11.59 8.96
C GLU A 45 1.00 12.68 9.66
N GLU A 46 2.32 12.51 9.74
CA GLU A 46 3.26 13.48 10.31
C GLU A 46 3.55 14.69 9.41
N LEU A 47 3.14 14.67 8.12
CA LEU A 47 3.40 15.79 7.20
C LEU A 47 2.80 17.10 7.74
N PRO A 48 3.55 18.22 7.68
CA PRO A 48 3.12 19.50 8.24
C PRO A 48 1.93 20.07 7.48
N VAL A 49 0.94 20.58 8.21
CA VAL A 49 -0.27 21.17 7.64
C VAL A 49 -0.31 22.66 7.91
N GLU A 50 0.11 23.44 6.92
CA GLU A 50 0.14 24.91 6.98
C GLU A 50 -1.10 25.57 6.35
N SER A 51 -1.88 24.80 5.57
CA SER A 51 -3.06 25.31 4.87
C SER A 51 -4.14 24.24 4.72
N ARG A 52 -5.36 24.65 4.38
CA ARG A 52 -6.44 23.70 4.05
C ARG A 52 -6.07 22.75 2.92
N TRP A 53 -5.25 23.20 1.97
CA TRP A 53 -4.82 22.39 0.83
C TRP A 53 -3.81 21.32 1.25
N HIS A 54 -2.93 21.62 2.22
CA HIS A 54 -2.05 20.60 2.82
C HIS A 54 -2.84 19.54 3.57
N ALA A 55 -3.90 19.93 4.30
CA ALA A 55 -4.81 18.99 4.95
C ALA A 55 -5.47 18.05 3.92
N GLN A 56 -5.97 18.61 2.81
CA GLN A 56 -6.58 17.85 1.74
C GLN A 56 -5.58 16.91 1.05
N ALA A 57 -4.38 17.39 0.72
CA ALA A 57 -3.33 16.57 0.11
C ALA A 57 -2.92 15.40 1.01
N ARG A 58 -2.80 15.64 2.33
CA ARG A 58 -2.48 14.58 3.30
C ARG A 58 -3.59 13.53 3.38
N GLY A 59 -4.85 13.97 3.34
CA GLY A 59 -6.01 13.08 3.24
C GLY A 59 -5.95 12.23 1.97
N ALA A 60 -5.78 12.86 0.81
CA ALA A 60 -5.69 12.16 -0.47
C ALA A 60 -4.54 11.14 -0.51
N LEU A 61 -3.37 11.46 0.04
CA LEU A 61 -2.24 10.53 0.12
C LEU A 61 -2.56 9.30 0.98
N ARG A 62 -3.26 9.49 2.11
CA ARG A 62 -3.69 8.38 2.98
C ARG A 62 -4.69 7.47 2.28
N ASP A 63 -5.68 8.07 1.63
CA ASP A 63 -6.76 7.33 0.98
C ASP A 63 -6.22 6.55 -0.22
N GLU A 64 -5.33 7.15 -1.01
CA GLU A 64 -4.66 6.50 -2.13
C GLU A 64 -3.74 5.36 -1.65
N LEU A 65 -2.96 5.57 -0.58
CA LEU A 65 -2.12 4.50 0.00
C LEU A 65 -2.97 3.30 0.44
N ALA A 66 -4.10 3.54 1.10
CA ALA A 66 -5.02 2.47 1.51
C ALA A 66 -5.62 1.75 0.30
N HIS A 67 -6.04 2.50 -0.72
CA HIS A 67 -6.55 1.93 -1.96
C HIS A 67 -5.51 1.03 -2.65
N GLN A 68 -4.26 1.48 -2.77
CA GLN A 68 -3.21 0.66 -3.38
C GLN A 68 -2.87 -0.60 -2.56
N HIS A 69 -2.93 -0.52 -1.23
CA HIS A 69 -2.79 -1.70 -0.38
C HIS A 69 -3.87 -2.75 -0.69
N ARG A 70 -5.13 -2.33 -0.81
CA ARG A 70 -6.24 -3.23 -1.18
C ARG A 70 -6.03 -3.87 -2.55
N GLN A 71 -5.70 -3.08 -3.56
CA GLN A 71 -5.48 -3.59 -4.92
C GLN A 71 -4.33 -4.61 -4.99
N LEU A 72 -3.21 -4.33 -4.32
CA LEU A 72 -2.09 -5.26 -4.25
C LEU A 72 -2.46 -6.54 -3.48
N ALA A 73 -3.25 -6.43 -2.39
CA ALA A 73 -3.73 -7.60 -1.66
C ALA A 73 -4.61 -8.51 -2.52
N VAL A 74 -5.53 -7.93 -3.32
CA VAL A 74 -6.33 -8.68 -4.31
C VAL A 74 -5.43 -9.42 -5.30
N GLN A 75 -4.36 -8.79 -5.78
CA GLN A 75 -3.42 -9.43 -6.71
C GLN A 75 -2.63 -10.57 -6.09
N VAL A 76 -2.14 -10.40 -4.86
CA VAL A 76 -1.47 -11.50 -4.13
C VAL A 76 -2.43 -12.67 -3.99
N LEU A 77 -3.66 -12.42 -3.54
CA LEU A 77 -4.70 -13.45 -3.40
C LEU A 77 -5.02 -14.14 -4.73
N GLY A 78 -5.17 -13.38 -5.81
CA GLY A 78 -5.47 -13.87 -7.16
C GLY A 78 -4.34 -14.69 -7.78
N SER A 79 -3.08 -14.41 -7.42
CA SER A 79 -1.93 -15.21 -7.86
C SER A 79 -1.87 -16.62 -7.26
N GLY A 80 -2.59 -16.85 -6.15
CA GLY A 80 -2.52 -18.08 -5.38
C GLY A 80 -1.23 -18.24 -4.56
N LEU A 81 -0.28 -17.31 -4.66
CA LEU A 81 0.98 -17.31 -3.92
C LEU A 81 0.81 -16.71 -2.51
N GLY A 82 1.73 -17.07 -1.60
CA GLY A 82 1.95 -16.32 -0.37
C GLY A 82 2.68 -15.00 -0.64
N VAL A 83 2.62 -14.05 0.30
CA VAL A 83 3.23 -12.71 0.15
C VAL A 83 4.72 -12.80 -0.17
N GLU A 84 5.48 -13.61 0.56
CA GLU A 84 6.93 -13.78 0.32
C GLU A 84 7.22 -14.28 -1.10
N ALA A 85 6.52 -15.33 -1.55
CA ALA A 85 6.68 -15.86 -2.90
C ALA A 85 6.24 -14.86 -3.98
N TRP A 86 5.17 -14.10 -3.72
CA TRP A 86 4.70 -13.05 -4.63
C TRP A 86 5.72 -11.91 -4.73
N LEU A 87 6.37 -11.53 -3.63
CA LEU A 87 7.44 -10.52 -3.60
C LEU A 87 8.75 -11.01 -4.23
N GLY A 88 8.99 -12.33 -4.23
CA GLY A 88 10.16 -12.96 -4.84
C GLY A 88 10.02 -13.31 -6.31
N ARG A 89 8.88 -13.02 -6.95
CA ARG A 89 8.66 -13.33 -8.38
C ARG A 89 9.61 -12.54 -9.28
N ASP A 90 9.94 -13.09 -10.45
CA ASP A 90 10.73 -12.35 -11.43
C ASP A 90 9.87 -11.29 -12.13
N ASP A 91 9.84 -10.11 -11.52
CA ASP A 91 9.11 -8.94 -11.98
C ASP A 91 9.99 -7.70 -11.83
N VAL A 92 10.38 -7.10 -12.96
CA VAL A 92 11.25 -5.92 -12.99
C VAL A 92 10.56 -4.72 -12.34
N GLY A 93 9.25 -4.57 -12.55
CA GLY A 93 8.47 -3.47 -12.00
C GLY A 93 8.34 -3.55 -10.48
N LEU A 94 8.18 -4.76 -9.94
CA LEU A 94 8.20 -5.02 -8.51
C LEU A 94 9.56 -4.74 -7.90
N ARG A 95 10.64 -5.30 -8.46
CA ARG A 95 12.00 -5.08 -7.95
C ARG A 95 12.35 -3.59 -7.89
N TYR A 96 12.06 -2.86 -8.96
CA TYR A 96 12.24 -1.40 -8.98
C TYR A 96 11.43 -0.68 -7.89
N THR A 97 10.17 -1.10 -7.66
CA THR A 97 9.33 -0.54 -6.61
C THR A 97 9.92 -0.76 -5.23
N LEU A 98 10.36 -1.99 -4.93
CA LEU A 98 10.95 -2.34 -3.64
C LEU A 98 12.23 -1.55 -3.38
N THR A 99 13.10 -1.41 -4.37
CA THR A 99 14.31 -0.57 -4.27
C THR A 99 13.95 0.88 -3.98
N MET A 100 13.04 1.48 -4.76
CA MET A 100 12.62 2.88 -4.56
C MET A 100 12.00 3.10 -3.17
N LEU A 101 11.15 2.19 -2.69
CA LEU A 101 10.58 2.30 -1.34
C LEU A 101 11.66 2.21 -0.26
N GLY A 102 12.67 1.34 -0.45
CA GLY A 102 13.84 1.27 0.41
C GLY A 102 14.64 2.58 0.46
N GLU A 103 14.84 3.24 -0.68
CA GLU A 103 15.51 4.54 -0.76
C GLU A 103 14.71 5.64 -0.06
N ILE A 104 13.39 5.71 -0.31
CA ILE A 104 12.51 6.72 0.30
C ILE A 104 12.49 6.62 1.83
N ARG A 105 12.61 5.40 2.38
CA ARG A 105 12.68 5.17 3.83
C ARG A 105 13.90 5.81 4.50
N ALA A 106 14.98 6.04 3.76
CA ALA A 106 16.17 6.72 4.27
C ALA A 106 16.07 8.25 4.24
N LEU A 107 14.99 8.80 3.66
CA LEU A 107 14.81 10.23 3.44
C LEU A 107 13.82 10.86 4.44
N PRO A 108 13.97 12.16 4.75
CA PRO A 108 12.91 12.92 5.39
C PRO A 108 11.74 13.06 4.42
N LEU A 109 10.63 12.38 4.71
CA LEU A 109 9.43 12.42 3.86
C LEU A 109 8.81 13.83 3.79
N ASP A 110 8.58 14.30 2.57
CA ASP A 110 7.78 15.49 2.26
C ASP A 110 6.61 15.12 1.31
N TYR A 111 5.76 16.09 0.96
CA TYR A 111 4.61 15.86 0.09
C TYR A 111 4.98 15.33 -1.31
N PRO A 112 5.97 15.91 -2.02
CA PRO A 112 6.45 15.36 -3.29
C PRO A 112 6.94 13.91 -3.18
N ILE A 113 7.81 13.59 -2.20
CA ILE A 113 8.36 12.24 -2.05
C ILE A 113 7.24 11.24 -1.71
N ALA A 114 6.30 11.60 -0.82
CA ALA A 114 5.14 10.78 -0.52
C ALA A 114 4.29 10.50 -1.77
N SER A 115 4.09 11.51 -2.61
CA SER A 115 3.35 11.37 -3.87
C SER A 115 4.05 10.43 -4.84
N VAL A 116 5.39 10.48 -4.93
CA VAL A 116 6.18 9.54 -5.76
C VAL A 116 6.04 8.11 -5.24
N ALA A 117 6.17 7.89 -3.92
CA ALA A 117 6.02 6.57 -3.32
C ALA A 117 4.64 5.96 -3.62
N VAL A 118 3.58 6.71 -3.37
CA VAL A 118 2.19 6.27 -3.59
C VAL A 118 1.93 6.04 -5.08
N ARG A 119 2.42 6.93 -5.96
CA ARG A 119 2.30 6.74 -7.42
C ARG A 119 3.01 5.48 -7.90
N ARG A 120 4.16 5.16 -7.33
CA ARG A 120 4.90 3.94 -7.66
C ARG A 120 4.13 2.68 -7.25
N LEU A 121 3.51 2.68 -6.06
CA LEU A 121 2.59 1.60 -5.64
C LEU A 121 1.40 1.48 -6.59
N ALA A 122 0.82 2.60 -7.03
CA ALA A 122 -0.28 2.59 -8.00
C ALA A 122 0.13 2.00 -9.35
N GLN A 123 1.35 2.28 -9.84
CA GLN A 123 1.87 1.67 -11.06
C GLN A 123 2.07 0.16 -10.91
N LEU A 124 2.55 -0.30 -9.76
CA LEU A 124 2.68 -1.72 -9.47
C LEU A 124 1.32 -2.41 -9.44
N ALA A 125 0.33 -1.80 -8.78
CA ALA A 125 -1.04 -2.30 -8.74
C ALA A 125 -1.71 -2.29 -10.13
N GLN A 126 -1.45 -1.32 -10.99
CA GLN A 126 -2.04 -1.32 -12.34
C GLN A 126 -1.41 -2.38 -13.25
N ALA A 127 -0.12 -2.67 -13.09
CA ALA A 127 0.59 -3.63 -13.92
C ALA A 127 0.10 -5.08 -13.74
N GLY A 128 -0.42 -5.45 -12.56
CA GLY A 128 -0.94 -6.79 -12.29
C GLY A 128 -2.39 -7.05 -12.74
N VAL A 129 -3.05 -6.09 -13.37
CA VAL A 129 -4.41 -6.22 -13.93
C VAL A 129 -4.39 -6.57 -15.43
N ALA A 130 -3.23 -6.43 -16.09
CA ALA A 130 -3.03 -6.73 -17.50
C ALA A 130 -2.67 -8.21 -17.75
#